data_AF-A0A844C7Z3-F1
#
_entry.id   AF-A0A844C7Z3-F1
#
_cell.length_a   1.000
_cell.length_b   1.000
_cell.length_c   1.000
_cell.angle_alpha   90.00
_cell.angle_beta   90.00
_cell.angle_gamma   90.00
#
_symmetry.space_group_name_H-M   'P 1'
#
loop_
_entity.id
_entity.type
_entity.pdbx_description
1 polymer ?
#
loop_
_entity_poly.entity_id
_entity_poly.type
_entity_poly.pdbx_seq_one_letter_code
_entity_poly.pdbx_strand_id
1 'polypeptide(L)'
;MAGYWQRVAAVAMILGWSMVSAGCAQTETVAAPVAESALPAKFLTDPELFAPGAKVFKYRCAACHSMDATKSQFFGPHLDGLIQRKIASTPGYTFTEEVQQLSTVWTTPVLLEWLARPQQMVANMCMPFTGLPKQADREALLAYIYQASEAK
;
A
#
# COMPACT_ATOMS: atom_id res chain seq x y z
N MET A 1 -4.02 2.95 -65.13
CA MET A 1 -2.85 3.02 -66.04
C MET A 1 -1.62 2.96 -65.12
N ALA A 2 -0.92 1.84 -64.95
CA ALA A 2 -0.13 1.03 -65.91
C ALA A 2 1.35 1.49 -65.94
N GLY A 3 2.29 0.54 -65.87
CA GLY A 3 3.73 0.76 -65.59
C GLY A 3 4.07 0.40 -64.13
N TYR A 4 4.61 -0.78 -63.77
CA TYR A 4 5.30 -1.85 -64.52
C TYR A 4 6.79 -1.59 -64.80
N TRP A 5 7.64 -1.81 -63.80
CA TRP A 5 9.09 -1.96 -63.96
C TRP A 5 9.57 -3.27 -63.31
N GLN A 6 10.20 -4.10 -64.14
CA GLN A 6 10.95 -5.31 -63.76
C GLN A 6 12.40 -4.91 -63.43
N ARG A 7 13.26 -5.68 -62.74
CA ARG A 7 13.12 -7.03 -62.17
C ARG A 7 13.72 -7.00 -60.72
N VAL A 8 14.46 -7.93 -60.09
CA VAL A 8 15.14 -9.18 -60.48
C VAL A 8 14.83 -10.26 -59.40
N ALA A 9 15.80 -11.04 -58.91
CA ALA A 9 15.62 -12.01 -57.82
C ALA A 9 16.91 -12.25 -57.01
N ALA A 10 16.75 -12.71 -55.77
CA ALA A 10 17.66 -13.64 -55.12
C ALA A 10 16.83 -14.54 -54.17
N VAL A 11 16.90 -15.86 -54.35
CA VAL A 11 16.22 -16.83 -53.47
C VAL A 11 17.27 -17.45 -52.55
N ALA A 12 16.99 -17.45 -51.25
CA ALA A 12 17.75 -18.19 -50.25
C ALA A 12 16.79 -19.03 -49.40
N MET A 13 16.50 -20.26 -49.85
CA MET A 13 15.83 -21.25 -49.01
C MET A 13 16.83 -21.77 -47.99
N ILE A 14 16.59 -21.51 -46.70
CA ILE A 14 17.24 -22.26 -45.62
C ILE A 14 16.25 -23.33 -45.17
N LEU A 15 16.54 -24.57 -45.56
CA LEU A 15 15.85 -25.75 -45.04
C LEU A 15 16.17 -25.86 -43.54
N GLY A 16 15.13 -25.84 -42.70
CA GLY A 16 15.28 -25.79 -41.25
C GLY A 16 15.61 -27.14 -40.61
N TRP A 17 15.89 -27.12 -39.30
CA TRP A 17 15.98 -28.34 -38.49
C TRP A 17 15.56 -28.09 -37.04
N SER A 18 15.29 -29.19 -36.33
CA SER A 18 15.06 -29.30 -34.88
C SER A 18 13.87 -28.53 -34.28
N MET A 19 12.77 -29.28 -34.07
CA MET A 19 11.92 -29.06 -32.90
C MET A 19 12.73 -29.33 -31.62
N VAL A 20 12.52 -28.54 -30.57
CA VAL A 20 12.80 -28.94 -29.18
C VAL A 20 11.61 -28.51 -28.32
N SER A 21 10.93 -29.48 -27.73
CA SER A 21 9.77 -29.27 -26.84
C SER A 21 10.12 -29.67 -25.41
N ALA A 22 10.73 -28.76 -24.66
CA ALA A 22 10.90 -28.82 -23.21
C ALA A 22 11.19 -27.39 -22.69
N GLY A 23 10.71 -26.96 -21.52
CA GLY A 23 9.84 -27.64 -20.55
C GLY A 23 9.27 -26.62 -19.56
N CYS A 24 8.80 -27.07 -18.40
CA CYS A 24 8.21 -26.20 -17.38
C CYS A 24 9.19 -25.14 -16.85
N ALA A 25 8.98 -23.88 -17.25
CA ALA A 25 9.37 -22.73 -16.44
C ALA A 25 8.15 -22.28 -15.64
N GLN A 26 7.86 -22.97 -14.53
CA GLN A 26 6.96 -22.40 -13.52
C GLN A 26 7.69 -21.22 -12.92
N THR A 27 7.21 -20.00 -13.16
CA THR A 27 7.57 -18.86 -12.33
C THR A 27 6.90 -19.07 -10.97
N GLU A 28 7.58 -19.79 -10.09
CA GLU A 28 7.22 -19.86 -8.67
C GLU A 28 7.36 -18.45 -8.09
N THR A 29 6.25 -17.70 -8.10
CA THR A 29 6.14 -16.42 -7.41
C THR A 29 6.09 -16.71 -5.91
N VAL A 30 7.25 -17.00 -5.30
CA VAL A 30 7.40 -17.28 -3.86
C VAL A 30 7.16 -15.98 -3.06
N ALA A 31 5.89 -15.60 -2.96
CA ALA A 31 5.42 -14.38 -2.34
C ALA A 31 5.14 -14.56 -0.84
N ALA A 32 6.12 -15.09 -0.07
CA ALA A 32 6.16 -15.00 1.39
C ALA A 32 7.56 -15.34 1.94
N PRO A 33 7.96 -14.80 3.12
CA PRO A 33 7.29 -13.79 3.94
C PRO A 33 8.09 -12.49 4.05
N VAL A 34 7.44 -11.33 3.87
CA VAL A 34 7.96 -10.05 4.41
C VAL A 34 7.70 -9.98 5.92
N ALA A 35 8.42 -10.82 6.67
CA ALA A 35 8.51 -10.77 8.13
C ALA A 35 9.63 -9.79 8.56
N GLU A 36 9.63 -8.60 7.96
CA GLU A 36 10.65 -7.56 8.16
C GLU A 36 10.46 -6.88 9.53
N SER A 37 10.99 -7.53 10.57
CA SER A 37 10.94 -7.16 11.99
C SER A 37 9.55 -7.12 12.64
N ALA A 38 9.34 -8.02 13.62
CA ALA A 38 8.23 -7.94 14.56
C ALA A 38 8.39 -6.85 15.64
N LEU A 39 9.57 -6.21 15.74
CA LEU A 39 9.79 -5.10 16.67
C LEU A 39 9.21 -3.79 16.07
N PRO A 40 8.47 -2.98 16.85
CA PRO A 40 8.02 -1.66 16.40
C PRO A 40 9.22 -0.77 16.06
N ALA A 41 9.09 0.03 15.01
CA ALA A 41 10.13 1.00 14.63
C ALA A 41 10.38 1.97 15.79
N LYS A 42 11.65 2.21 16.15
CA LYS A 42 12.06 2.88 17.40
C LYS A 42 11.35 4.22 17.68
N PHE A 43 10.98 4.98 16.64
CA PHE A 43 10.28 6.25 16.79
C PHE A 43 8.83 6.10 17.31
N LEU A 44 8.20 4.93 17.19
CA LEU A 44 6.82 4.72 17.62
C LEU A 44 6.63 4.89 19.13
N THR A 45 7.67 4.64 19.92
CA THR A 45 7.69 4.81 21.38
C THR A 45 8.42 6.08 21.83
N ASP A 46 8.70 7.01 20.91
CA ASP A 46 9.31 8.30 21.24
C ASP A 46 8.26 9.26 21.86
N PRO A 47 8.41 9.70 23.12
CA PRO A 47 7.42 10.58 23.76
C PRO A 47 7.41 12.00 23.17
N GLU A 48 8.54 12.48 22.62
CA GLU A 48 8.62 13.82 21.99
C GLU A 48 7.76 13.90 20.72
N LEU A 49 7.52 12.75 20.07
CA LEU A 49 6.66 12.64 18.90
C LEU A 49 5.16 12.57 19.23
N PHE A 50 4.76 12.30 20.48
CA PHE A 50 3.36 12.13 20.85
C PHE A 50 2.52 13.41 20.64
N ALA A 51 2.98 14.55 21.17
CA ALA A 51 2.24 15.81 21.06
C ALA A 51 2.21 16.40 19.63
N PRO A 52 3.31 16.37 18.84
CA PRO A 52 3.26 16.64 17.41
C PRO A 52 2.32 15.69 16.65
N GLY A 53 2.35 14.39 16.96
CA GLY A 53 1.50 13.38 16.34
C GLY A 53 0.01 13.59 16.61
N ALA A 54 -0.35 13.89 17.86
CA ALA A 54 -1.71 14.25 18.26
C ALA A 54 -2.21 15.50 17.51
N LYS A 55 -1.31 16.48 17.28
CA LYS A 55 -1.60 17.66 16.47
C LYS A 55 -1.85 17.30 15.00
N VAL A 56 -1.04 16.43 14.39
CA VAL A 56 -1.27 15.95 13.03
C VAL A 56 -2.61 15.21 12.95
N PHE A 57 -2.87 14.26 13.85
CA PHE A 57 -4.14 13.51 13.90
C PHE A 57 -5.35 14.45 13.99
N LYS A 58 -5.32 15.42 14.91
CA LYS A 58 -6.41 16.39 15.12
C LYS A 58 -6.77 17.17 13.84
N TYR A 59 -5.79 17.58 13.04
CA TYR A 59 -6.01 18.42 11.85
C TYR A 59 -6.06 17.65 10.52
N ARG A 60 -5.73 16.35 10.50
CA ARG A 60 -5.62 15.55 9.27
C ARG A 60 -6.43 14.25 9.27
N CYS A 61 -6.85 13.75 10.44
CA CYS A 61 -7.48 12.42 10.59
C CYS A 61 -8.79 12.46 11.39
N ALA A 62 -8.86 13.23 12.48
CA ALA A 62 -9.93 13.17 13.49
C ALA A 62 -11.36 13.49 12.96
N ALA A 63 -11.48 14.16 11.82
CA ALA A 63 -12.75 14.45 11.15
C ALA A 63 -13.35 13.24 10.40
N CYS A 64 -12.57 12.16 10.21
CA CYS A 64 -13.01 10.93 9.55
C CYS A 64 -12.65 9.65 10.34
N HIS A 65 -11.82 9.76 11.38
CA HIS A 65 -11.28 8.63 12.12
C HIS A 65 -11.33 8.84 13.63
N SER A 66 -11.45 7.74 14.37
CA SER A 66 -11.46 7.69 15.84
C SER A 66 -10.28 6.88 16.37
N MET A 67 -9.80 7.23 17.58
CA MET A 67 -8.90 6.38 18.38
C MET A 67 -9.65 5.50 19.40
N ASP A 68 -10.98 5.44 19.32
CA ASP A 68 -11.82 4.55 20.12
C ASP A 68 -12.24 3.33 19.27
N ALA A 69 -11.80 2.12 19.66
CA ALA A 69 -12.14 0.87 19.00
C ALA A 69 -13.66 0.61 18.86
N THR A 70 -14.48 1.17 19.75
CA THR A 70 -15.94 1.00 19.72
C THR A 70 -16.63 1.96 18.74
N LYS A 71 -15.90 2.91 18.13
CA LYS A 71 -16.47 4.03 17.37
C LYS A 71 -15.74 4.28 16.05
N SER A 72 -15.88 3.38 15.07
CA SER A 72 -15.67 3.75 13.66
C SER A 72 -16.64 4.89 13.28
N GLN A 73 -16.19 5.84 12.46
CA GLN A 73 -17.00 6.95 11.98
C GLN A 73 -17.60 6.60 10.60
N PHE A 74 -18.62 7.33 10.15
CA PHE A 74 -19.21 7.13 8.81
C PHE A 74 -18.18 7.28 7.68
N PHE A 75 -17.23 8.21 7.83
CA PHE A 75 -16.19 8.48 6.82
C PHE A 75 -14.93 7.61 6.95
N GLY A 76 -14.79 6.79 7.99
CA GLY A 76 -13.57 6.01 8.18
C GLY A 76 -13.54 5.10 9.42
N PRO A 77 -12.79 3.99 9.36
CA PRO A 77 -12.64 3.05 10.47
C PRO A 77 -11.90 3.67 11.65
N HIS A 78 -12.05 3.10 12.85
CA HIS A 78 -11.16 3.41 13.97
C HIS A 78 -9.70 3.06 13.64
N LEU A 79 -8.77 3.91 14.08
CA LEU A 79 -7.31 3.71 13.93
C LEU A 79 -6.65 3.20 15.22
N ASP A 80 -7.45 2.91 16.24
CA ASP A 80 -7.00 2.14 17.40
C ASP A 80 -6.47 0.77 16.99
N GLY A 81 -5.28 0.41 17.48
CA GLY A 81 -4.60 -0.84 17.12
C GLY A 81 -4.32 -0.96 15.61
N LEU A 82 -4.03 0.14 14.90
CA LEU A 82 -3.80 0.13 13.45
C LEU A 82 -2.52 -0.61 13.04
N ILE A 83 -1.43 -0.43 13.79
CA ILE A 83 -0.11 -0.95 13.42
C ILE A 83 -0.09 -2.48 13.57
N GLN A 84 0.46 -3.17 12.57
CA GLN A 84 0.37 -4.64 12.37
C GLN A 84 -1.05 -5.20 12.15
N ARG A 85 -2.08 -4.35 12.03
CA ARG A 85 -3.44 -4.79 11.66
C ARG A 85 -3.49 -5.14 10.17
N LYS A 86 -4.23 -6.19 9.79
CA LYS A 86 -4.49 -6.49 8.38
C LYS A 86 -5.25 -5.32 7.73
N ILE A 87 -5.01 -5.05 6.44
CA ILE A 87 -5.83 -4.10 5.69
C ILE A 87 -7.29 -4.58 5.57
N ALA A 88 -8.22 -3.62 5.45
CA ALA A 88 -9.66 -3.84 5.34
C ALA A 88 -10.31 -4.69 6.46
N SER A 89 -9.65 -4.91 7.61
CA SER A 89 -10.11 -5.85 8.65
C SER A 89 -10.71 -5.21 9.90
N THR A 90 -11.15 -3.94 9.84
CA THR A 90 -11.83 -3.28 10.97
C THR A 90 -13.24 -3.87 11.17
N PRO A 91 -13.59 -4.41 12.35
CA PRO A 91 -14.93 -4.92 12.62
C PRO A 91 -16.00 -3.84 12.43
N GLY A 92 -17.11 -4.20 11.77
CA GLY A 92 -18.25 -3.31 11.58
C GLY A 92 -18.05 -2.13 10.63
N TYR A 93 -16.93 -2.04 9.90
CA TYR A 93 -16.69 -1.01 8.89
C TYR A 93 -16.63 -1.59 7.47
N THR A 94 -17.42 -1.01 6.54
CA THR A 94 -17.44 -1.43 5.13
C THR A 94 -16.40 -0.67 4.32
N PHE A 95 -15.37 -1.36 3.86
CA PHE A 95 -14.35 -0.83 2.96
C PHE A 95 -14.80 -0.83 1.50
N THR A 96 -14.24 0.05 0.67
CA THR A 96 -14.47 0.01 -0.79
C THR A 96 -13.72 -1.16 -1.43
N GLU A 97 -14.15 -1.58 -2.63
CA GLU A 97 -13.60 -2.79 -3.27
C GLU A 97 -12.08 -2.66 -3.53
N GLU A 98 -11.61 -1.48 -3.94
CA GLU A 98 -10.20 -1.20 -4.25
C GLU A 98 -9.30 -1.35 -3.01
N VAL A 99 -9.84 -1.11 -1.81
CA VAL A 99 -9.14 -1.31 -0.54
C VAL A 99 -9.27 -2.75 -0.03
N GLN A 100 -10.35 -3.45 -0.36
CA GLN A 100 -10.52 -4.89 -0.06
C GLN A 100 -9.64 -5.79 -0.93
N GLN A 101 -9.36 -5.40 -2.19
CA GLN A 101 -8.47 -6.12 -3.10
C GLN A 101 -7.00 -6.11 -2.64
N LEU A 102 -6.59 -5.17 -1.77
CA LEU A 102 -5.23 -5.16 -1.22
C LEU A 102 -5.00 -6.32 -0.24
N SER A 103 -3.95 -7.10 -0.49
CA SER A 103 -3.50 -8.19 0.39
C SER A 103 -2.25 -7.78 1.17
N THR A 104 -2.41 -6.85 2.13
CA THR A 104 -1.30 -6.31 2.93
C THR A 104 -1.63 -6.16 4.43
N VAL A 105 -0.60 -5.86 5.21
CA VAL A 105 -0.64 -5.56 6.65
C VAL A 105 -0.14 -4.13 6.85
N TRP A 106 -0.73 -3.40 7.80
CA TRP A 106 -0.31 -2.05 8.18
C TRP A 106 0.98 -2.06 9.02
N THR A 107 2.07 -2.53 8.41
CA THR A 107 3.42 -2.41 8.95
C THR A 107 3.87 -0.95 8.90
N THR A 108 4.85 -0.56 9.71
CA THR A 108 5.33 0.82 9.75
C THR A 108 5.84 1.33 8.39
N PRO A 109 6.61 0.56 7.59
CA PRO A 109 7.00 1.00 6.24
C PRO A 109 5.80 1.25 5.32
N VAL A 110 4.84 0.32 5.25
CA VAL A 110 3.62 0.45 4.43
C VAL A 110 2.80 1.67 4.85
N LEU A 111 2.71 1.94 6.16
CA LEU A 111 2.05 3.13 6.68
C LEU A 111 2.80 4.43 6.36
N LEU A 112 4.13 4.43 6.36
CA LEU A 112 4.94 5.60 5.99
C LEU A 112 4.83 5.95 4.49
N GLU A 113 4.67 4.94 3.62
CA GLU A 113 4.39 5.12 2.19
C GLU A 113 2.95 5.60 1.96
N TRP A 114 1.98 4.92 2.58
CA TRP A 114 0.56 5.27 2.52
C TRP A 114 0.30 6.70 2.97
N LEU A 115 0.83 7.09 4.13
CA LEU A 115 0.69 8.45 4.63
C LEU A 115 1.45 9.49 3.79
N ALA A 116 2.39 9.10 2.92
CA ALA A 116 3.04 10.03 2.01
C ALA A 116 2.10 10.44 0.88
N ARG A 117 1.52 9.47 0.14
CA ARG A 117 0.66 9.69 -1.03
C ARG A 117 -0.32 8.52 -1.26
N PRO A 118 -1.41 8.40 -0.49
CA PRO A 118 -2.21 7.17 -0.46
C PRO A 118 -2.97 6.95 -1.79
N GLN A 119 -3.42 8.03 -2.42
CA GLN A 119 -4.08 8.04 -3.74
C GLN A 119 -3.14 7.63 -4.91
N GLN A 120 -1.84 7.42 -4.67
CA GLN A 120 -0.92 6.78 -5.64
C GLN A 120 -0.79 5.26 -5.43
N MET A 121 -1.18 4.74 -4.26
CA MET A 121 -1.20 3.30 -3.98
C MET A 121 -2.56 2.69 -4.31
N VAL A 122 -3.65 3.40 -4.04
CA VAL A 122 -5.01 3.02 -4.43
C VAL A 122 -5.68 4.23 -5.08
N ALA A 123 -5.89 4.15 -6.38
CA ALA A 123 -6.69 5.15 -7.10
C ALA A 123 -8.19 5.00 -6.72
N ASN A 124 -8.94 6.10 -6.82
CA ASN A 124 -10.41 6.17 -6.70
C ASN A 124 -11.03 5.78 -5.34
N MET A 125 -10.26 5.32 -4.34
CA MET A 125 -10.81 5.04 -3.00
C MET A 125 -11.46 6.28 -2.37
N CYS A 126 -12.53 6.04 -1.60
CA CYS A 126 -13.36 7.11 -0.99
C CYS A 126 -12.66 7.95 0.10
N MET A 127 -11.40 7.68 0.47
CA MET A 127 -10.66 8.51 1.44
C MET A 127 -10.06 9.74 0.73
N PRO A 128 -10.55 10.97 0.98
CA PRO A 128 -10.16 12.18 0.24
C PRO A 128 -8.82 12.78 0.72
N PHE A 129 -7.87 11.93 1.11
CA PHE A 129 -6.62 12.34 1.74
C PHE A 129 -5.48 12.41 0.73
N THR A 130 -4.83 13.57 0.63
CA THR A 130 -3.69 13.81 -0.27
C THR A 130 -2.34 13.40 0.32
N GLY A 131 -2.30 13.03 1.60
CA GLY A 131 -1.08 12.61 2.31
C GLY A 131 -0.41 13.70 3.16
N LEU A 132 0.82 13.40 3.58
CA LEU A 132 1.73 14.19 4.40
C LEU A 132 3.13 14.16 3.77
N PRO A 133 3.59 15.24 3.11
CA PRO A 133 4.85 15.21 2.37
C PRO A 133 6.08 15.10 3.29
N LYS A 134 6.05 15.71 4.48
CA LYS A 134 7.15 15.65 5.45
C LYS A 134 7.17 14.29 6.14
N GLN A 135 8.35 13.68 6.22
CA GLN A 135 8.53 12.40 6.91
C GLN A 135 8.26 12.51 8.42
N ALA A 136 8.76 13.57 9.07
CA ALA A 136 8.52 13.82 10.50
C ALA A 136 7.02 13.93 10.85
N ASP A 137 6.18 14.49 9.97
CA ASP A 137 4.73 14.56 10.20
C ASP A 137 4.09 13.15 10.15
N ARG A 138 4.64 12.22 9.36
CA ARG A 138 4.20 10.81 9.27
C ARG A 138 4.67 10.00 10.47
N GLU A 139 5.94 10.10 10.81
CA GLU A 139 6.55 9.42 11.96
C GLU A 139 5.86 9.84 13.26
N ALA A 140 5.63 11.14 13.45
CA ALA A 140 4.88 11.65 14.60
C ALA A 140 3.43 11.14 14.65
N LEU A 141 2.71 11.18 13.53
CA LEU A 141 1.34 10.65 13.46
C LEU A 141 1.28 9.17 13.84
N LEU A 142 2.23 8.35 13.37
CA LEU A 142 2.28 6.93 13.69
C LEU A 142 2.71 6.66 15.14
N ALA A 143 3.64 7.44 15.70
CA ALA A 143 3.99 7.37 17.12
C ALA A 143 2.79 7.70 18.03
N TYR A 144 2.00 8.72 17.67
CA TYR A 144 0.76 9.03 18.37
C TYR A 144 -0.29 7.91 18.24
N ILE A 145 -0.54 7.40 17.03
CA ILE A 145 -1.51 6.30 16.81
C ILE A 145 -1.10 5.05 17.59
N TYR A 146 0.19 4.73 17.65
CA TYR A 146 0.74 3.64 18.46
C TYR A 146 0.47 3.90 19.96
N GLN A 147 1.06 4.94 20.53
CA GLN A 147 1.01 5.23 21.97
C GLN A 147 -0.42 5.46 22.48
N ALA A 148 -1.31 6.06 21.68
CA ALA A 148 -2.72 6.25 22.03
C ALA A 148 -3.58 4.98 21.86
N SER A 149 -3.04 3.91 21.28
CA SER A 149 -3.62 2.56 21.35
C SER A 149 -3.17 1.84 22.63
N GLU A 150 -1.87 1.90 22.96
CA GLU A 150 -1.28 1.20 24.11
C GLU A 150 -1.65 1.79 25.49
N ALA A 151 -2.07 3.07 25.56
CA ALA A 151 -2.31 3.79 26.80
C ALA A 151 -3.73 3.59 27.39
N LYS A 152 -4.22 2.34 27.47
CA LYS A 152 -5.61 1.98 27.80
C LYS A 152 -5.74 0.83 28.80
#